data_AF-A0A7X6VIE9-F1
#
_entry.id   AF-A0A7X6VIE9-F1
#
_cell.length_a   1.000
_cell.length_b   1.000
_cell.length_c   1.000
_cell.angle_alpha   90.00
_cell.angle_beta   90.00
_cell.angle_gamma   90.00
#
_symmetry.space_group_name_H-M   'P 1'
#
loop_
_entity.id
_entity.type
_entity.pdbx_description
1 polymer ?
#
loop_
_entity_poly.entity_id
_entity_poly.type
_entity_poly.pdbx_seq_one_letter_code
_entity_poly.pdbx_strand_id
1 'polypeptide(L)'
;SLCNLYGKLNNPDSTESISDAVWDWCRNNIHPYDIDLLCEMLESEKFAHITYRDIIEKDATFSIKRFIKDLCDLGTVFELFYILDNLKYEGNVKNARNLYYEGRLRDSLAFLEKYSKYEDDKEYRVRVLEDYNDLIFKVIDMFPDFRMRLKLDKKTGKVMFGADVQSVFDIAWYTFSRIVADVAPPIDEDLDYFESQGSILSCLACGKYFVRRSSRQLYCDSWDCQAERNRRNRRASYARKKAAEAENKE
;
A
#
# COMPACT_ATOMS: atom_id res chain seq x y z
N SER A 1 0.23 3.10 7.16
CA SER A 1 0.35 3.37 5.71
C SER A 1 -0.96 3.94 5.19
N LEU A 2 -0.93 4.65 4.06
CA LEU A 2 -2.12 5.20 3.40
C LEU A 2 -3.05 4.09 2.88
N CYS A 3 -2.52 3.04 2.25
CA CYS A 3 -3.34 1.94 1.73
C CYS A 3 -4.14 1.21 2.82
N ASN A 4 -3.58 1.04 4.03
CA ASN A 4 -4.32 0.49 5.16
C ASN A 4 -5.40 1.44 5.69
N LEU A 5 -5.15 2.76 5.65
CA LEU A 5 -6.18 3.75 6.00
C LEU A 5 -7.32 3.72 4.98
N TYR A 6 -6.99 3.64 3.69
CA TYR A 6 -7.98 3.48 2.62
C TYR A 6 -8.83 2.23 2.84
N GLY A 7 -8.22 1.05 2.99
CA GLY A 7 -8.98 -0.19 3.22
C GLY A 7 -9.85 -0.15 4.49
N LYS A 8 -9.40 0.52 5.55
CA LYS A 8 -10.17 0.70 6.79
C LYS A 8 -11.38 1.62 6.59
N LEU A 9 -11.19 2.74 5.89
CA LEU A 9 -12.23 3.74 5.69
C LEU A 9 -13.20 3.39 4.57
N ASN A 10 -12.73 2.73 3.52
CA ASN A 10 -13.55 2.34 2.38
C ASN A 10 -14.37 1.06 2.64
N ASN A 11 -14.12 0.35 3.74
CA ASN A 11 -14.94 -0.78 4.16
C ASN A 11 -16.40 -0.31 4.41
N PRO A 12 -17.40 -0.89 3.72
CA PRO A 12 -18.83 -0.56 3.90
C PRO A 12 -19.33 -0.64 5.33
N ASP A 13 -18.81 -1.60 6.09
CA ASP A 13 -19.19 -1.85 7.48
C ASP A 13 -18.48 -0.92 8.48
N SER A 14 -17.56 -0.08 8.01
CA SER A 14 -16.81 0.84 8.84
C SER A 14 -17.71 1.95 9.37
N THR A 15 -17.85 2.03 10.70
CA THR A 15 -18.57 3.12 11.39
C THR A 15 -17.65 4.23 11.89
N GLU A 16 -16.35 4.11 11.63
CA GLU A 16 -15.37 5.06 12.15
C GLU A 16 -15.57 6.46 11.56
N SER A 17 -15.38 7.47 12.40
CA SER A 17 -15.37 8.87 11.98
C SER A 17 -14.21 9.12 11.02
N ILE A 18 -14.53 9.63 9.82
CA ILE A 18 -13.52 9.92 8.80
C ILE A 18 -12.52 10.97 9.30
N SER A 19 -13.00 12.02 9.96
CA SER A 19 -12.14 13.07 10.51
C SER A 19 -11.17 12.50 11.54
N ASP A 20 -11.67 11.66 12.44
CA ASP A 20 -10.89 11.14 13.56
C ASP A 20 -9.85 10.14 13.06
N ALA A 21 -10.21 9.29 12.10
CA ALA A 21 -9.27 8.37 11.47
C ALA A 21 -8.15 9.09 10.71
N VAL A 22 -8.48 10.15 9.97
CA VAL A 22 -7.48 10.99 9.28
C VAL A 22 -6.59 11.70 10.29
N TRP A 23 -7.18 12.27 11.35
CA TRP A 23 -6.45 12.93 12.42
C TRP A 23 -5.49 11.98 13.14
N ASP A 24 -5.96 10.80 13.54
CA ASP A 24 -5.16 9.77 14.18
C ASP A 24 -4.05 9.27 13.26
N TRP A 25 -4.32 9.12 11.97
CA TRP A 25 -3.29 8.76 11.01
C TRP A 25 -2.21 9.85 10.95
N CYS A 26 -2.59 11.12 10.81
CA CYS A 26 -1.63 12.23 10.73
C CYS A 26 -0.79 12.32 12.01
N ARG A 27 -1.42 12.17 13.18
CA ARG A 27 -0.75 12.21 14.49
C ARG A 27 0.33 11.13 14.65
N ASN A 28 0.09 9.95 14.08
CA ASN A 28 1.00 8.81 14.20
C ASN A 28 1.98 8.65 13.03
N ASN A 29 1.86 9.48 11.98
CA ASN A 29 2.69 9.36 10.78
C ASN A 29 3.34 10.71 10.44
N ILE A 30 2.62 11.60 9.75
CA ILE A 30 3.13 12.91 9.32
C ILE A 30 1.96 13.79 8.83
N HIS A 31 2.17 15.11 8.79
CA HIS A 31 1.26 16.04 8.13
C HIS A 31 1.26 15.81 6.59
N PRO A 32 0.08 15.80 5.92
CA PRO A 32 -0.03 15.25 4.56
C PRO A 32 0.42 16.16 3.42
N TYR A 33 0.47 17.48 3.59
CA TYR A 33 0.69 18.44 2.49
C TYR A 33 1.76 19.46 2.84
N ASP A 34 2.28 20.16 1.83
CA ASP A 34 3.18 21.31 1.98
C ASP A 34 4.37 21.04 2.91
N ILE A 35 4.84 19.78 2.91
CA ILE A 35 5.81 19.25 3.88
C ILE A 35 7.12 20.03 3.81
N ASP A 36 7.66 20.24 2.61
CA ASP A 36 8.91 20.97 2.42
C ASP A 36 8.80 22.39 2.97
N LEU A 37 7.71 23.10 2.66
CA LEU A 37 7.49 24.47 3.13
C LEU A 37 7.41 24.53 4.66
N LEU A 38 6.61 23.64 5.27
CA LEU A 38 6.43 23.59 6.71
C LEU A 38 7.73 23.20 7.43
N CYS A 39 8.48 22.24 6.88
CA CYS A 39 9.79 21.86 7.40
C CYS A 39 10.80 23.01 7.29
N GLU A 40 10.90 23.67 6.13
CA GLU A 40 11.78 24.83 5.94
C GLU A 40 11.44 25.96 6.91
N MET A 41 10.15 26.23 7.14
CA MET A 41 9.71 27.24 8.09
C MET A 41 10.07 26.86 9.53
N LEU A 42 9.83 25.62 9.95
CA LEU A 42 10.17 25.14 11.29
C LEU A 42 11.68 25.09 11.54
N GLU A 43 12.49 24.84 10.51
CA GLU A 43 13.95 24.81 10.59
C GLU A 43 14.60 26.20 10.41
N SER A 44 13.84 27.22 10.03
CA SER A 44 14.38 28.56 9.73
C SER A 44 15.03 29.25 10.94
N GLU A 45 14.54 28.98 12.15
CA GLU A 45 15.11 29.49 13.39
C GLU A 45 14.68 28.66 14.61
N LYS A 46 15.39 28.83 15.73
CA LYS A 46 15.18 28.05 16.97
C LYS A 46 13.75 28.13 17.53
N PHE A 47 13.08 29.27 17.37
CA PHE A 47 11.76 29.52 17.91
C PHE A 47 10.69 29.71 16.81
N ALA A 48 10.92 29.16 15.62
CA ALA A 48 10.03 29.32 14.46
C ALA A 48 8.57 28.93 14.76
N HIS A 49 8.36 27.88 15.58
CA HIS A 49 7.04 27.43 16.04
C HIS A 49 6.28 28.46 16.90
N ILE A 50 6.98 29.44 17.47
CA ILE A 50 6.39 30.57 18.21
C ILE A 50 6.27 31.77 17.28
N THR A 51 7.37 32.15 16.62
CA THR A 51 7.44 33.34 15.75
C THR A 51 6.44 33.28 14.59
N TYR A 52 6.30 32.10 13.98
CA TYR A 52 5.47 31.88 12.80
C TYR A 52 4.20 31.07 13.12
N ARG A 53 3.76 31.02 14.38
CA ARG A 53 2.61 30.21 14.81
C ARG A 53 1.40 30.41 13.90
N ASP A 54 0.99 31.65 13.67
CA ASP A 54 -0.21 31.96 12.88
C ASP A 54 -0.09 31.49 11.43
N ILE A 55 1.12 31.55 10.87
CA ILE A 55 1.43 31.10 9.51
C ILE A 55 1.44 29.56 9.46
N ILE A 56 2.11 28.91 10.42
CA ILE A 56 2.15 27.46 10.55
C ILE A 56 0.74 26.89 10.73
N GLU A 57 -0.08 27.47 11.60
CA GLU A 57 -1.46 27.00 11.83
C GLU A 57 -2.29 27.11 10.55
N LYS A 58 -2.14 28.19 9.79
CA LYS A 58 -2.81 28.37 8.51
C LYS A 58 -2.33 27.38 7.45
N ASP A 59 -1.02 27.26 7.27
CA ASP A 59 -0.43 26.47 6.18
C ASP A 59 -0.43 24.96 6.49
N ALA A 60 -0.45 24.58 7.77
CA ALA A 60 -0.64 23.19 8.21
C ALA A 60 -2.12 22.79 8.34
N THR A 61 -3.06 23.65 7.91
CA THR A 61 -4.48 23.30 7.83
C THR A 61 -4.82 22.78 6.44
N PHE A 62 -5.53 21.67 6.35
CA PHE A 62 -5.94 21.07 5.09
C PHE A 62 -7.40 20.60 5.11
N SER A 63 -7.98 20.49 3.92
CA SER A 63 -9.33 19.96 3.75
C SER A 63 -9.36 18.43 3.86
N ILE A 64 -10.21 17.90 4.74
CA ILE A 64 -10.49 16.46 4.80
C ILE A 64 -10.98 15.93 3.45
N LYS A 65 -11.77 16.73 2.70
CA LYS A 65 -12.25 16.35 1.37
C LYS A 65 -11.10 16.12 0.39
N ARG A 66 -10.06 16.97 0.42
CA ARG A 66 -8.84 16.80 -0.39
C ARG A 66 -8.11 15.52 0.00
N PHE A 67 -7.89 15.32 1.30
CA PHE A 67 -7.24 14.13 1.82
C PHE A 67 -7.95 12.83 1.39
N ILE A 68 -9.28 12.79 1.51
CA ILE A 68 -10.05 11.61 1.14
C ILE A 68 -10.04 11.38 -0.38
N LYS A 69 -10.07 12.44 -1.18
CA LYS A 69 -9.93 12.30 -2.64
C LYS A 69 -8.58 11.65 -2.99
N ASP A 70 -7.48 12.21 -2.48
CA ASP A 70 -6.13 11.72 -2.79
C ASP A 70 -5.91 10.30 -2.24
N LEU A 71 -6.48 10.00 -1.07
CA LEU A 71 -6.47 8.66 -0.47
C LEU A 71 -7.21 7.64 -1.34
N CYS A 72 -8.38 7.99 -1.87
CA CYS A 72 -9.13 7.08 -2.74
C CYS A 72 -8.45 6.91 -4.10
N ASP A 73 -7.91 7.98 -4.68
CA ASP A 73 -7.18 7.91 -5.94
C ASP A 73 -5.98 6.94 -5.83
N LEU A 74 -5.15 7.10 -4.78
CA LEU A 74 -4.03 6.19 -4.52
C LEU A 74 -4.52 4.77 -4.17
N GLY A 75 -5.48 4.67 -3.26
CA GLY A 75 -5.95 3.41 -2.71
C GLY A 75 -6.55 2.47 -3.75
N THR A 76 -7.41 3.00 -4.63
CA THR A 76 -8.08 2.22 -5.68
C THR A 76 -7.06 1.64 -6.67
N VAL A 77 -6.08 2.42 -7.10
CA VAL A 77 -5.07 1.95 -8.07
C VAL A 77 -4.11 0.96 -7.42
N PHE A 78 -3.69 1.22 -6.19
CA PHE A 78 -2.84 0.31 -5.43
C PHE A 78 -3.52 -1.04 -5.22
N GLU A 79 -4.78 -1.05 -4.79
CA GLU A 79 -5.54 -2.28 -4.55
C GLU A 79 -5.72 -3.09 -5.83
N LEU A 80 -6.10 -2.45 -6.95
CA LEU A 80 -6.20 -3.15 -8.23
C LEU A 80 -4.88 -3.78 -8.63
N PHE A 81 -3.78 -3.01 -8.62
CA PHE A 81 -2.45 -3.54 -8.94
C PHE A 81 -2.08 -4.72 -8.05
N TYR A 82 -2.24 -4.55 -6.74
CA TYR A 82 -1.90 -5.57 -5.74
C TYR A 82 -2.68 -6.87 -5.98
N ILE A 83 -4.00 -6.77 -6.19
CA ILE A 83 -4.84 -7.94 -6.45
C ILE A 83 -4.41 -8.67 -7.72
N LEU A 84 -4.17 -7.93 -8.81
CA LEU A 84 -3.74 -8.51 -10.09
C LEU A 84 -2.38 -9.22 -9.98
N ASP A 85 -1.42 -8.57 -9.31
CA ASP A 85 -0.09 -9.11 -9.06
C ASP A 85 -0.16 -10.42 -8.25
N ASN A 86 -0.92 -10.40 -7.15
CA ASN A 86 -1.16 -11.57 -6.30
C ASN A 86 -1.87 -12.71 -7.05
N LEU A 87 -2.84 -12.39 -7.91
CA LEU A 87 -3.58 -13.40 -8.68
C LEU A 87 -2.68 -14.09 -9.72
N LYS A 88 -1.79 -13.32 -10.35
CA LYS A 88 -0.86 -13.82 -11.38
C LYS A 88 0.24 -14.66 -10.77
N TYR A 89 0.97 -14.13 -9.78
CA TYR A 89 2.19 -14.76 -9.26
C TYR A 89 1.95 -15.69 -8.08
N GLU A 90 1.02 -15.36 -7.17
CA GLU A 90 0.72 -16.21 -6.00
C GLU A 90 -0.46 -17.15 -6.22
N GLY A 91 -1.26 -16.92 -7.28
CA GLY A 91 -2.48 -17.71 -7.55
C GLY A 91 -3.59 -17.52 -6.52
N ASN A 92 -3.53 -16.44 -5.72
CA ASN A 92 -4.46 -16.21 -4.62
C ASN A 92 -5.81 -15.65 -5.10
N VAL A 93 -6.71 -16.55 -5.51
CA VAL A 93 -8.05 -16.20 -5.99
C VAL A 93 -8.91 -15.55 -4.91
N LYS A 94 -8.70 -15.88 -3.63
CA LYS A 94 -9.53 -15.35 -2.53
C LYS A 94 -9.46 -13.84 -2.41
N ASN A 95 -8.28 -13.25 -2.61
CA ASN A 95 -8.11 -11.80 -2.61
C ASN A 95 -8.76 -11.16 -3.84
N ALA A 96 -8.76 -11.87 -4.97
CA ALA A 96 -9.30 -11.39 -6.23
C ALA A 96 -10.84 -11.45 -6.31
N ARG A 97 -11.49 -12.35 -5.56
CA ARG A 97 -12.96 -12.51 -5.61
C ARG A 97 -13.75 -11.22 -5.42
N ASN A 98 -13.19 -10.25 -4.70
CA ASN A 98 -13.79 -8.94 -4.48
C ASN A 98 -13.17 -7.86 -5.38
N LEU A 99 -12.76 -8.19 -6.62
CA LEU A 99 -12.21 -7.21 -7.58
C LEU A 99 -13.21 -6.08 -7.85
N TYR A 100 -14.50 -6.43 -7.96
CA TYR A 100 -15.58 -5.46 -7.89
C TYR A 100 -16.23 -5.50 -6.50
N TYR A 101 -16.37 -4.33 -5.88
CA TYR A 101 -17.06 -4.12 -4.62
C TYR A 101 -17.61 -2.68 -4.54
N GLU A 102 -18.68 -2.51 -3.76
CA GLU A 102 -19.22 -1.20 -3.38
C GLU A 102 -18.54 -0.76 -2.08
N GLY A 103 -18.01 0.46 -2.06
CA GLY A 103 -17.19 0.97 -0.96
C GLY A 103 -17.85 2.12 -0.21
N ARG A 104 -17.52 2.31 1.06
CA ARG A 104 -18.06 3.41 1.87
C ARG A 104 -17.68 4.79 1.34
N LEU A 105 -16.44 4.93 0.84
CA LEU A 105 -15.93 6.19 0.28
C LEU A 105 -16.02 6.21 -1.24
N ARG A 106 -15.73 5.07 -1.88
CA ARG A 106 -15.67 4.92 -3.33
C ARG A 106 -15.84 3.45 -3.71
N ASP A 107 -16.70 3.20 -4.69
CA ASP A 107 -16.81 1.89 -5.32
C ASP A 107 -15.54 1.54 -6.09
N SER A 108 -15.27 0.24 -6.22
CA SER A 108 -14.26 -0.25 -7.15
C SER A 108 -14.59 0.12 -8.61
N LEU A 109 -13.68 -0.18 -9.54
CA LEU A 109 -13.84 0.21 -10.94
C LEU A 109 -14.93 -0.63 -11.64
N ALA A 110 -15.96 0.03 -12.17
CA ALA A 110 -17.14 -0.62 -12.76
C ALA A 110 -16.82 -1.66 -13.86
N PHE A 111 -15.74 -1.48 -14.63
CA PHE A 111 -15.35 -2.45 -15.66
C PHE A 111 -14.92 -3.82 -15.10
N LEU A 112 -14.74 -3.95 -13.78
CA LEU A 112 -14.39 -5.18 -13.09
C LEU A 112 -15.63 -6.05 -12.79
N GLU A 113 -16.83 -5.46 -12.79
CA GLU A 113 -18.09 -6.17 -12.50
C GLU A 113 -18.31 -7.37 -13.44
N LYS A 114 -17.78 -7.30 -14.66
CA LYS A 114 -17.87 -8.37 -15.66
C LYS A 114 -17.29 -9.72 -15.20
N TYR A 115 -16.42 -9.73 -14.19
CA TYR A 115 -15.83 -10.96 -13.65
C TYR A 115 -16.69 -11.60 -12.55
N SER A 116 -17.64 -10.88 -11.97
CA SER A 116 -18.51 -11.38 -10.89
C SER A 116 -19.41 -12.55 -11.32
N LYS A 117 -19.62 -12.72 -12.64
CA LYS A 117 -20.43 -13.80 -13.22
C LYS A 117 -19.78 -15.19 -13.16
N TYR A 118 -18.47 -15.28 -12.92
CA TYR A 118 -17.76 -16.56 -12.91
C TYR A 118 -17.74 -17.15 -11.49
N GLU A 119 -18.56 -18.17 -11.24
CA GLU A 119 -18.68 -18.80 -9.92
C GLU A 119 -17.53 -19.78 -9.61
N ASP A 120 -16.91 -20.41 -10.61
CA ASP A 120 -15.76 -21.31 -10.41
C ASP A 120 -14.44 -20.53 -10.28
N ASP A 121 -13.63 -20.85 -9.26
CA ASP A 121 -12.36 -20.16 -8.99
C ASP A 121 -11.34 -20.31 -10.12
N LYS A 122 -11.33 -21.47 -10.81
CA LYS A 122 -10.38 -21.71 -11.90
C LYS A 122 -10.80 -20.93 -13.14
N GLU A 123 -12.08 -20.99 -13.50
CA GLU A 123 -12.61 -20.21 -14.62
C GLU A 123 -12.45 -18.72 -14.38
N TYR A 124 -12.84 -18.22 -13.20
CA TYR A 124 -12.64 -16.83 -12.79
C TYR A 124 -11.20 -16.38 -13.01
N ARG A 125 -10.23 -17.16 -12.48
CA ARG A 125 -8.80 -16.84 -12.61
C ARG A 125 -8.36 -16.81 -14.06
N VAL A 126 -8.74 -17.79 -14.87
CA VAL A 126 -8.40 -17.84 -16.30
C VAL A 126 -8.90 -16.59 -17.01
N ARG A 127 -10.14 -16.18 -16.76
CA ARG A 127 -10.76 -15.01 -17.41
C ARG A 127 -10.12 -13.69 -17.02
N VAL A 128 -9.80 -13.50 -15.74
CA VAL A 128 -9.06 -12.29 -15.30
C VAL A 128 -7.65 -12.27 -15.89
N LEU A 129 -7.00 -13.44 -16.03
CA LEU A 129 -5.65 -13.53 -16.60
C LEU A 129 -5.60 -13.36 -18.12
N GLU A 130 -6.66 -13.77 -18.85
CA GLU A 130 -6.83 -13.45 -20.27
C GLU A 130 -6.81 -11.93 -20.51
N ASP A 131 -7.44 -11.17 -19.61
CA ASP A 131 -7.52 -9.70 -19.68
C ASP A 131 -6.40 -8.98 -18.90
N TYR A 132 -5.42 -9.71 -18.36
CA TYR A 132 -4.43 -9.14 -17.42
C TYR A 132 -3.67 -7.95 -17.98
N ASN A 133 -3.18 -8.04 -19.21
CA ASN A 133 -2.39 -6.96 -19.82
C ASN A 133 -3.23 -5.70 -20.00
N ASP A 134 -4.48 -5.83 -20.44
CA ASP A 134 -5.40 -4.70 -20.59
C ASP A 134 -5.74 -4.05 -19.25
N LEU A 135 -5.87 -4.86 -18.19
CA LEU A 135 -6.07 -4.35 -16.83
C LEU A 135 -4.83 -3.62 -16.31
N ILE A 136 -3.62 -4.12 -16.60
CA ILE A 136 -2.37 -3.45 -16.24
C ILE A 136 -2.20 -2.14 -17.02
N PHE A 137 -2.55 -2.08 -18.31
CA PHE A 137 -2.54 -0.81 -19.05
C PHE A 137 -3.47 0.21 -18.40
N LYS A 138 -4.68 -0.19 -18.00
CA LYS A 138 -5.59 0.69 -17.24
C LYS A 138 -4.99 1.13 -15.91
N VAL A 139 -4.28 0.25 -15.19
CA VAL A 139 -3.57 0.62 -13.96
C VAL A 139 -2.55 1.71 -14.24
N ILE A 140 -1.72 1.53 -15.28
CA ILE A 140 -0.68 2.49 -15.67
C ILE A 140 -1.30 3.84 -16.06
N ASP A 141 -2.40 3.84 -16.82
CA ASP A 141 -3.10 5.06 -17.23
C ASP A 141 -3.71 5.85 -16.05
N MET A 142 -3.88 5.22 -14.89
CA MET A 142 -4.37 5.88 -13.67
C MET A 142 -3.25 6.51 -12.82
N PHE A 143 -1.97 6.27 -13.14
CA PHE A 143 -0.88 6.93 -12.44
C PHE A 143 -0.84 8.43 -12.75
N PRO A 144 -0.59 9.28 -11.74
CA PRO A 144 -0.44 10.70 -11.98
C PRO A 144 0.90 11.02 -12.65
N ASP A 145 0.94 12.10 -13.42
CA ASP A 145 2.19 12.67 -13.89
C ASP A 145 2.99 13.28 -12.74
N PHE A 146 4.31 13.11 -12.76
CA PHE A 146 5.22 13.75 -11.81
C PHE A 146 5.96 14.90 -12.46
N ARG A 147 5.91 16.07 -11.81
CA ARG A 147 6.82 17.16 -12.14
C ARG A 147 8.19 16.84 -11.59
N MET A 148 9.22 16.87 -12.43
CA MET A 148 10.62 16.72 -12.01
C MET A 148 11.28 18.10 -11.85
N ARG A 149 12.15 18.26 -10.85
CA ARG A 149 12.87 19.53 -10.63
C ARG A 149 14.26 19.32 -10.02
N LEU A 150 15.08 20.36 -10.14
CA LEU A 150 16.31 20.51 -9.36
C LEU A 150 15.97 21.16 -8.01
N LYS A 151 16.48 20.59 -6.92
CA LYS A 151 16.42 21.14 -5.56
C LYS A 151 17.85 21.28 -5.01
N LEU A 152 18.15 22.39 -4.36
CA LEU A 152 19.42 22.56 -3.64
C LEU A 152 19.20 22.15 -2.19
N ASP A 153 19.89 21.11 -1.73
CA ASP A 153 19.94 20.78 -0.31
C ASP A 153 20.80 21.83 0.40
N LYS A 154 20.14 22.70 1.19
CA LYS A 154 20.81 23.79 1.93
C LYS A 154 21.80 23.26 2.97
N LYS A 155 21.62 22.04 3.49
CA LYS A 155 22.50 21.44 4.51
C LYS A 155 23.77 20.86 3.89
N THR A 156 23.66 20.19 2.75
CA THR A 156 24.82 19.54 2.10
C THR A 156 25.41 20.35 0.95
N GLY A 157 24.72 21.38 0.46
CA GLY A 157 25.10 22.17 -0.72
C GLY A 157 24.94 21.41 -2.05
N LYS A 158 24.35 20.21 -2.03
CA LYS A 158 24.21 19.36 -3.22
C LYS A 158 22.96 19.73 -4.01
N VAL A 159 23.10 19.75 -5.33
CA VAL A 159 21.96 19.83 -6.24
C VAL A 159 21.41 18.42 -6.45
N MET A 160 20.12 18.25 -6.13
CA MET A 160 19.36 17.02 -6.26
C MET A 160 18.40 17.15 -7.45
N PHE A 161 18.31 16.12 -8.30
CA PHE A 161 17.27 16.01 -9.32
C PHE A 161 16.26 14.94 -8.87
N GLY A 162 14.98 15.29 -8.85
CA GLY A 162 13.94 14.37 -8.39
C GLY A 162 12.53 14.87 -8.59
N ALA A 163 11.56 14.06 -8.19
CA ALA A 163 10.15 14.44 -8.18
C ALA A 163 9.93 15.66 -7.28
N ASP A 164 9.11 16.58 -7.75
CA ASP A 164 8.61 17.72 -7.00
C ASP A 164 7.54 17.24 -6.02
N VAL A 165 7.99 16.69 -4.91
CA VAL A 165 7.13 16.23 -3.83
C VAL A 165 6.58 17.42 -3.07
N GLN A 166 5.24 17.50 -2.97
CA GLN A 166 4.51 18.50 -2.18
C GLN A 166 3.59 17.85 -1.13
N SER A 167 3.46 16.53 -1.14
CA SER A 167 2.56 15.80 -0.25
C SER A 167 3.02 14.38 0.03
N VAL A 168 2.50 13.76 1.08
CA VAL A 168 2.67 12.33 1.33
C VAL A 168 2.11 11.47 0.20
N PHE A 169 1.09 11.98 -0.51
CA PHE A 169 0.49 11.29 -1.64
C PHE A 169 1.45 11.30 -2.84
N ASP A 170 2.18 12.38 -3.09
CA ASP A 170 3.23 12.42 -4.13
C ASP A 170 4.34 11.43 -3.80
N ILE A 171 4.76 11.34 -2.53
CA ILE A 171 5.75 10.34 -2.09
C ILE A 171 5.22 8.93 -2.34
N ALA A 172 3.96 8.67 -1.96
CA ALA A 172 3.36 7.35 -2.08
C ALA A 172 3.17 6.96 -3.55
N TRP A 173 2.69 7.87 -4.39
CA TRP A 173 2.57 7.68 -5.83
C TRP A 173 3.92 7.49 -6.49
N TYR A 174 4.94 8.28 -6.13
CA TYR A 174 6.29 8.13 -6.67
C TYR A 174 6.87 6.77 -6.28
N THR A 175 6.75 6.39 -5.01
CA THR A 175 7.21 5.09 -4.51
C THR A 175 6.46 3.94 -5.19
N PHE A 176 5.15 4.08 -5.36
CA PHE A 176 4.34 3.07 -6.03
C PHE A 176 4.71 2.96 -7.52
N SER A 177 4.97 4.09 -8.18
CA SER A 177 5.44 4.13 -9.57
C SER A 177 6.78 3.42 -9.70
N ARG A 178 7.68 3.64 -8.74
CA ARG A 178 8.95 2.92 -8.65
C ARG A 178 8.72 1.43 -8.43
N ILE A 179 7.79 1.00 -7.59
CA ILE A 179 7.47 -0.44 -7.42
C ILE A 179 6.94 -1.06 -8.72
N VAL A 180 6.01 -0.39 -9.39
CA VAL A 180 5.45 -0.86 -10.67
C VAL A 180 6.53 -0.87 -11.77
N ALA A 181 7.39 0.15 -11.78
CA ALA A 181 8.48 0.29 -12.74
C ALA A 181 9.73 -0.53 -12.41
N ASP A 182 9.99 -0.88 -11.15
CA ASP A 182 11.11 -1.74 -10.69
C ASP A 182 10.80 -3.24 -10.91
N VAL A 183 9.68 -3.53 -11.59
CA VAL A 183 9.52 -4.73 -12.44
C VAL A 183 10.27 -4.57 -13.79
N ALA A 184 10.91 -3.43 -14.04
CA ALA A 184 12.00 -3.31 -15.01
C ALA A 184 13.24 -3.93 -14.37
N PRO A 185 13.81 -4.98 -14.97
CA PRO A 185 14.92 -5.69 -14.37
C PRO A 185 16.09 -4.71 -14.15
N PRO A 186 16.82 -4.80 -13.02
CA PRO A 186 18.20 -4.32 -13.05
C PRO A 186 18.90 -4.99 -14.24
N ILE A 187 19.95 -4.35 -14.77
CA ILE A 187 20.86 -4.99 -15.73
C ILE A 187 21.68 -6.04 -14.94
N ASP A 188 20.99 -7.06 -14.43
CA ASP A 188 21.50 -8.21 -13.75
C ASP A 188 20.46 -9.33 -13.93
N GLU A 189 20.87 -10.42 -14.55
CA GLU A 189 20.00 -11.53 -15.01
C GLU A 189 19.56 -12.46 -13.87
N ASP A 190 19.71 -12.06 -12.62
CA ASP A 190 19.37 -12.88 -11.45
C ASP A 190 17.88 -12.80 -11.10
N LEU A 191 17.18 -13.90 -11.40
CA LEU A 191 15.75 -14.14 -11.10
C LEU A 191 15.41 -14.12 -9.60
N ASP A 192 16.40 -14.09 -8.70
CA ASP A 192 16.21 -14.06 -7.24
C ASP A 192 15.82 -12.67 -6.70
N TYR A 193 15.80 -11.62 -7.54
CA TYR A 193 15.54 -10.26 -7.06
C TYR A 193 14.07 -9.96 -6.71
N PHE A 194 13.12 -10.78 -7.20
CA PHE A 194 11.70 -10.68 -6.84
C PHE A 194 11.39 -11.14 -5.40
N GLU A 195 12.35 -11.79 -4.72
CA GLU A 195 12.23 -12.26 -3.33
C GLU A 195 12.98 -11.38 -2.31
N SER A 196 13.68 -10.34 -2.75
CA SER A 196 14.49 -9.49 -1.88
C SER A 196 13.64 -8.57 -0.97
N GLN A 197 14.24 -8.12 0.14
CA GLN A 197 13.60 -7.26 1.15
C GLN A 197 13.02 -6.00 0.49
N GLY A 198 11.79 -5.59 0.86
CA GLY A 198 11.18 -4.35 0.36
C GLY A 198 9.85 -4.51 -0.41
N SER A 199 9.43 -5.74 -0.79
CA SER A 199 8.12 -5.93 -1.41
C SER A 199 6.96 -5.73 -0.42
N ILE A 200 5.78 -5.40 -0.94
CA ILE A 200 4.57 -5.19 -0.13
C ILE A 200 3.73 -6.47 -0.13
N LEU A 201 3.35 -6.96 1.05
CA LEU A 201 2.51 -8.14 1.22
C LEU A 201 1.33 -7.84 2.17
N SER A 202 0.20 -8.53 1.99
CA SER A 202 -0.90 -8.57 2.95
C SER A 202 -0.61 -9.59 4.07
N CYS A 203 -0.72 -9.17 5.33
CA CYS A 203 -0.49 -10.06 6.48
C CYS A 203 -1.50 -11.22 6.51
N LEU A 204 -1.02 -12.47 6.57
CA LEU A 204 -1.88 -13.66 6.63
C LEU A 204 -2.73 -13.81 7.91
N ALA A 205 -2.53 -12.93 8.89
CA ALA A 205 -3.33 -12.88 10.12
C ALA A 205 -4.35 -11.74 10.12
N CYS A 206 -3.95 -10.51 9.77
CA CYS A 206 -4.81 -9.34 9.88
C CYS A 206 -5.19 -8.67 8.54
N GLY A 207 -4.69 -9.18 7.41
CA GLY A 207 -4.94 -8.62 6.07
C GLY A 207 -4.22 -7.29 5.77
N LYS A 208 -3.68 -6.60 6.78
CA LYS A 208 -3.00 -5.31 6.59
C LYS A 208 -1.77 -5.44 5.68
N TYR A 209 -1.59 -4.47 4.79
CA TYR A 209 -0.40 -4.32 3.97
C TYR A 209 0.81 -3.97 4.83
N PHE A 210 1.94 -4.62 4.57
CA PHE A 210 3.23 -4.33 5.21
C PHE A 210 4.38 -4.54 4.23
N VAL A 211 5.49 -3.83 4.45
CA VAL A 211 6.73 -4.01 3.68
C VAL A 211 7.50 -5.19 4.28
N ARG A 212 7.79 -6.23 3.50
CA ARG A 212 8.53 -7.40 3.98
C ARG A 212 10.01 -7.06 4.18
N ARG A 213 10.59 -7.53 5.28
CA ARG A 213 12.03 -7.44 5.58
C ARG A 213 12.77 -8.75 5.35
N SER A 214 12.09 -9.78 4.85
CA SER A 214 12.68 -11.08 4.51
C SER A 214 11.75 -11.77 3.52
N SER A 215 12.31 -12.52 2.57
CA SER A 215 11.54 -13.33 1.61
C SER A 215 10.54 -14.26 2.30
N ARG A 216 10.85 -14.74 3.51
CA ARG A 216 10.01 -15.66 4.29
C ARG A 216 8.97 -14.95 5.18
N GLN A 217 8.92 -13.62 5.19
CA GLN A 217 8.01 -12.89 6.07
C GLN A 217 6.60 -12.84 5.51
N LEU A 218 5.67 -13.57 6.14
CA LEU A 218 4.25 -13.64 5.76
C LEU A 218 3.29 -12.89 6.71
N TYR A 219 3.83 -12.33 7.81
CA TYR A 219 3.06 -11.69 8.87
C TYR A 219 3.69 -10.34 9.23
N CYS A 220 2.85 -9.33 9.52
CA CYS A 220 3.31 -8.02 9.98
C CYS A 220 3.85 -8.08 11.42
N ASP A 221 4.62 -7.07 11.83
CA ASP A 221 5.33 -7.04 13.12
C ASP A 221 4.42 -6.79 14.34
N SER A 222 3.09 -6.74 14.17
CA SER A 222 2.20 -6.55 15.31
C SER A 222 2.23 -7.74 16.25
N TRP A 223 2.15 -7.47 17.56
CA TRP A 223 2.24 -8.50 18.59
C TRP A 223 1.19 -9.60 18.39
N ASP A 224 -0.07 -9.22 18.09
CA ASP A 224 -1.16 -10.18 17.85
C ASP A 224 -0.89 -11.07 16.63
N CYS A 225 -0.38 -10.52 15.53
CA CYS A 225 -0.11 -11.28 14.32
C CYS A 225 1.08 -12.23 14.50
N GLN A 226 2.11 -11.81 15.23
CA GLN A 226 3.23 -12.68 15.58
C GLN A 226 2.82 -13.78 16.58
N ALA A 227 1.91 -13.48 17.51
CA ALA A 227 1.33 -14.49 18.39
C ALA A 227 0.53 -15.54 17.61
N GLU A 228 -0.30 -15.12 16.64
CA GLU A 228 -1.06 -16.03 15.78
C GLU A 228 -0.15 -16.88 14.88
N ARG A 229 0.89 -16.28 14.29
CA ARG A 229 1.95 -17.01 13.57
C ARG A 229 2.54 -18.13 14.43
N ASN A 230 2.92 -17.82 15.67
CA ASN A 230 3.49 -18.81 16.59
C ASN A 230 2.49 -19.92 16.96
N ARG A 231 1.19 -19.61 17.08
CA ARG A 231 0.14 -20.63 17.27
C ARG A 231 0.01 -21.54 16.05
N ARG A 232 -0.04 -20.98 14.84
CA ARG A 232 -0.09 -21.76 13.58
C ARG A 232 1.12 -22.66 13.41
N ASN A 233 2.32 -22.14 13.65
CA ASN A 233 3.57 -22.92 13.58
C ASN A 233 3.57 -24.09 14.57
N ARG A 234 3.09 -23.86 15.82
CA ARG A 234 2.93 -24.94 16.81
C ARG A 234 1.94 -26.00 16.32
N ARG A 235 0.74 -25.63 15.84
CA ARG A 235 -0.25 -26.57 15.31
C ARG A 235 0.30 -27.39 14.15
N ALA A 236 0.98 -26.76 13.19
CA ALA A 236 1.59 -27.44 12.06
C ALA A 236 2.73 -28.39 12.48
N SER A 237 3.51 -28.03 13.51
CA SER A 237 4.53 -28.90 14.08
C SER A 237 3.92 -30.16 14.73
N TYR A 238 2.89 -29.98 15.58
CA TYR A 238 2.18 -31.10 16.19
C TYR A 238 1.51 -32.02 15.16
N ALA A 239 0.88 -31.45 14.13
CA ALA A 239 0.27 -32.21 13.05
C ALA A 239 1.31 -33.06 12.29
N ARG A 240 2.47 -32.48 11.94
CA ARG A 240 3.57 -33.20 11.29
C ARG A 240 4.13 -34.32 12.17
N LYS A 241 4.31 -34.07 13.46
CA LYS A 241 4.78 -35.10 14.40
C LYS A 241 3.79 -36.27 14.50
N LYS A 242 2.49 -35.96 14.60
CA LYS A 242 1.43 -36.98 14.65
C LYS A 242 1.33 -37.79 13.35
N ALA A 243 1.53 -37.17 12.19
CA ALA A 243 1.57 -37.86 10.91
C ALA A 243 2.78 -38.81 10.81
N ALA A 244 3.98 -38.36 11.20
CA ALA A 244 5.18 -39.20 11.22
C ALA A 244 5.07 -40.37 12.23
N GLU A 245 4.40 -40.17 13.36
CA GLU A 245 4.11 -41.25 14.32
C GLU A 245 3.06 -42.25 13.80
N ALA A 246 2.20 -41.85 12.86
CA ALA A 246 1.24 -42.74 12.22
C ALA A 246 1.90 -43.54 11.08
N GLU A 247 2.76 -42.92 10.28
CA GLU A 247 3.53 -43.58 9.21
C GLU A 247 4.54 -44.60 9.76
N ASN A 248 5.14 -44.36 10.94
CA ASN A 248 6.05 -45.31 11.59
C ASN A 248 5.33 -46.49 12.30
N LYS A 249 3.99 -46.54 12.27
CA LYS A 249 3.18 -47.62 12.87
C LYS A 249 2.53 -48.53 11.83
N GLU A 250 2.69 -48.23 10.54
CA GLU A 250 2.46 -49.17 9.42
C GLU A 250 3.75 -49.91 9.08
#